data_AF-A0A235IMN9-F1
#
_entry.id   AF-A0A235IMN9-F1
#
_cell.length_a   1.000
_cell.length_b   1.000
_cell.length_c   1.000
_cell.angle_alpha   90.00
_cell.angle_beta   90.00
_cell.angle_gamma   90.00
#
_symmetry.space_group_name_H-M   'P 1'
#
loop_
_entity.id
_entity.type
_entity.pdbx_description
1 polymer ?
#
loop_
_entity_poly.entity_id
_entity_poly.type
_entity_poly.pdbx_seq_one_letter_code
_entity_poly.pdbx_strand_id
1 'polypeptide(L)' 'MHIISRKKLREFCQKLNNWYKAANKSTWNNLTEVQAVYPEAEAVGNFTVFNIKGNKYRLIVISSHPSLTIQKLD' A
#
# COMPACT_ATOMS: atom_id res chain seq x y z
N MET A 1 2.29 24.28 -13.22
CA MET A 1 2.10 23.06 -12.39
C MET A 1 1.78 23.48 -10.97
N HIS A 2 0.59 23.16 -10.44
CA HIS A 2 0.20 23.56 -9.08
C HIS A 2 0.40 22.40 -8.10
N ILE A 3 1.38 22.53 -7.22
CA ILE A 3 1.67 21.54 -6.18
C ILE A 3 0.90 21.92 -4.93
N ILE A 4 -0.09 21.11 -4.53
CA ILE A 4 -0.98 21.38 -3.40
C ILE A 4 -0.21 21.58 -2.07
N SER A 5 0.83 20.76 -1.81
CA SER A 5 1.76 20.96 -0.69
C SER A 5 2.94 19.98 -0.75
N ARG A 6 4.17 20.50 -0.71
CA ARG A 6 5.39 19.66 -0.60
C ARG A 6 5.41 18.83 0.69
N LYS A 7 4.91 19.38 1.80
CA LYS A 7 4.85 18.67 3.09
C LYS A 7 3.96 17.43 3.00
N LYS A 8 2.74 17.57 2.47
CA LYS A 8 1.79 16.45 2.30
C LYS A 8 2.35 15.37 1.36
N LEU A 9 3.06 15.77 0.30
CA LEU A 9 3.73 14.82 -0.59
C LEU A 9 4.82 14.03 0.14
N ARG A 10 5.69 14.71 0.89
CA ARG A 10 6.77 14.05 1.65
C ARG A 10 6.23 13.08 2.69
N GLU A 11 5.19 13.47 3.42
CA GLU A 11 4.52 12.60 4.40
C GLU A 11 3.91 11.37 3.74
N PHE A 12 3.30 11.52 2.56
CA PHE A 12 2.76 10.41 1.79
C PHE A 12 3.87 9.46 1.30
N CYS A 13 4.95 10.00 0.74
CA CYS A 13 6.12 9.21 0.32
C CYS A 13 6.75 8.46 1.49
N GLN A 14 6.81 9.05 2.69
CA GLN A 14 7.32 8.37 3.87
C GLN A 14 6.45 7.15 4.26
N LYS A 15 5.12 7.28 4.19
CA LYS A 15 4.20 6.15 4.45
C LYS A 15 4.40 5.02 3.43
N LEU A 16 4.53 5.35 2.16
CA LEU A 16 4.82 4.38 1.11
C LEU A 16 6.17 3.68 1.32
N ASN A 17 7.21 4.43 1.68
CA ASN A 17 8.53 3.87 1.93
C ASN A 17 8.54 2.92 3.14
N ASN A 18 7.80 3.28 4.21
CA ASN A 18 7.64 2.41 5.37
C ASN A 18 6.91 1.11 5.01
N TRP A 19 5.82 1.20 4.23
CA TRP A 19 5.12 0.03 3.73
C TRP A 19 6.05 -0.85 2.87
N TYR A 20 6.78 -0.26 1.93
CA TYR A 20 7.70 -0.98 1.05
C TYR A 20 8.76 -1.74 1.85
N LYS A 21 9.36 -1.11 2.86
CA LYS A 21 10.36 -1.75 3.72
C LYS A 21 9.80 -2.93 4.51
N ALA A 22 8.56 -2.84 4.98
CA ALA A 22 7.90 -3.93 5.69
C ALA A 22 7.59 -5.09 4.73
N ALA A 23 6.97 -4.79 3.59
CA ALA A 23 6.63 -5.78 2.56
C ALA A 23 7.88 -6.48 2.00
N ASN A 24 8.94 -5.73 1.68
CA ASN A 24 10.18 -6.27 1.12
C ASN A 24 10.96 -7.18 2.09
N LYS A 25 10.69 -7.10 3.39
CA LYS A 25 11.30 -7.97 4.41
C LYS A 25 10.39 -9.12 4.83
N SER A 26 9.16 -9.13 4.34
CA SER A 26 8.15 -10.11 4.71
C SER A 26 8.20 -11.31 3.79
N THR A 27 7.76 -12.46 4.31
CA THR A 27 7.53 -13.68 3.54
C THR A 27 6.07 -14.08 3.70
N TRP A 28 5.15 -13.18 3.35
CA TRP A 28 3.72 -13.45 3.45
C TRP A 28 3.28 -14.43 2.37
N ASN A 29 2.77 -15.59 2.79
CA ASN A 29 2.33 -16.65 1.88
C ASN A 29 0.82 -16.62 1.62
N ASN A 30 0.06 -15.92 2.46
CA ASN A 30 -1.40 -15.84 2.38
C ASN A 30 -1.91 -14.52 2.98
N LEU A 31 -3.18 -14.22 2.72
CA LEU A 31 -3.81 -12.98 3.19
C LEU A 31 -3.81 -12.86 4.72
N THR A 32 -3.96 -13.96 5.46
CA THR A 32 -3.98 -13.97 6.93
C THR A 32 -2.67 -13.45 7.51
N GLU A 33 -1.53 -13.85 6.95
CA GLU A 33 -0.20 -13.34 7.34
C GLU A 33 -0.04 -11.86 7.03
N VAL A 34 -0.60 -11.39 5.91
CA VAL A 34 -0.63 -9.96 5.59
C VAL A 34 -1.50 -9.21 6.62
N GLN A 35 -2.69 -9.74 6.92
CA GLN A 35 -3.65 -9.13 7.85
C GLN A 35 -3.16 -9.09 9.29
N ALA A 36 -2.25 -9.98 9.68
CA ALA A 36 -1.57 -9.90 10.96
C ALA A 36 -0.76 -8.59 11.13
N VAL A 37 -0.28 -8.00 10.03
CA VAL A 37 0.47 -6.74 10.01
C VAL A 37 -0.40 -5.57 9.54
N TYR A 38 -1.29 -5.82 8.58
CA TYR A 38 -2.18 -4.84 7.95
C TYR A 38 -3.63 -5.35 8.01
N PRO A 39 -4.33 -5.17 9.15
CA PRO A 39 -5.64 -5.80 9.37
C PRO A 39 -6.73 -5.47 8.34
N GLU A 40 -6.66 -4.28 7.73
CA GLU A 40 -7.58 -3.85 6.68
C GLU A 40 -7.15 -4.28 5.26
N ALA A 41 -6.12 -5.13 5.12
CA ALA A 41 -5.71 -5.63 3.81
C ALA A 41 -6.78 -6.56 3.23
N GLU A 42 -7.04 -6.40 1.94
CA GLU A 42 -8.08 -7.15 1.21
C GLU A 42 -7.46 -7.90 0.02
N ALA A 43 -7.92 -9.12 -0.26
CA ALA A 43 -7.62 -9.80 -1.52
C ALA A 43 -8.71 -9.49 -2.55
N VAL A 44 -8.31 -9.01 -3.73
CA VAL A 44 -9.19 -8.70 -4.86
C VAL A 44 -8.63 -9.39 -6.09
N GLY A 45 -9.15 -10.58 -6.41
CA GLY A 45 -8.57 -11.43 -7.45
C GLY A 45 -7.11 -11.79 -7.16
N ASN A 46 -6.21 -11.43 -8.07
CA ASN A 46 -4.76 -11.67 -7.92
C ASN A 46 -4.03 -10.55 -7.16
N PHE A 47 -4.77 -9.55 -6.67
CA PHE A 47 -4.18 -8.39 -6.00
C PHE A 47 -4.41 -8.42 -4.50
N THR A 48 -3.42 -7.92 -3.77
CA THR A 48 -3.56 -7.53 -2.37
C THR A 48 -3.66 -6.02 -2.31
N VAL A 49 -4.71 -5.53 -1.63
CA VAL A 49 -5.06 -4.12 -1.53
C VAL A 49 -4.79 -3.64 -0.10
N PHE A 50 -4.04 -2.56 0.03
CA PHE A 50 -3.72 -1.94 1.31
C PHE A 50 -4.30 -0.54 1.39
N ASN A 51 -4.89 -0.20 2.53
CA ASN A 51 -5.31 1.17 2.80
C ASN A 51 -4.12 2.04 3.20
N ILE A 52 -3.99 3.21 2.58
CA ILE A 52 -2.98 4.21 2.91
C ILE A 52 -3.66 5.54 3.22
N LYS A 53 -3.14 6.22 4.26
CA LYS A 53 -3.57 7.56 4.68
C LYS A 53 -5.06 7.60 5.12
N GLY A 54 -5.46 6.67 5.99
CA GLY A 54 -6.81 6.64 6.56
C GLY A 54 -7.87 6.42 5.48
N ASN A 55 -7.69 5.37 4.67
CA ASN A 55 -8.63 4.91 3.65
C ASN A 55 -8.92 5.96 2.55
N LYS A 56 -7.98 6.88 2.31
CA LYS A 56 -8.08 7.86 1.19
C LYS A 56 -7.43 7.36 -0.09
N TYR A 57 -6.53 6.39 0.02
CA TYR A 57 -5.79 5.81 -1.09
C TYR A 57 -5.68 4.31 -0.88
N ARG A 58 -5.68 3.56 -1.98
CA ARG A 58 -5.40 2.12 -2.01
C ARG A 58 -4.10 1.88 -2.73
N LEU A 59 -3.24 1.08 -2.11
CA LEU A 59 -2.06 0.51 -2.76
C LEU A 59 -2.41 -0.90 -3.21
N ILE A 60 -2.29 -1.16 -4.51
CA ILE A 60 -2.65 -2.42 -5.15
C ILE A 60 -1.36 -3.11 -5.57
N VAL A 61 -1.20 -4.35 -5.11
CA VAL A 61 0.04 -5.11 -5.23
C VAL A 61 -0.27 -6.48 -5.80
N ILE A 62 0.51 -6.94 -6.77
CA ILE A 62 0.47 -8.31 -7.27
C ILE A 62 1.68 -9.08 -6.73
N SER A 63 1.45 -10.27 -6.18
CA SER A 63 2.52 -11.04 -5.49
C SER A 63 3.49 -11.74 -6.45
N SER A 64 3.07 -11.99 -7.70
CA SER A 64 3.86 -12.74 -8.69
C SER A 64 4.89 -11.90 -9.46
N HIS A 65 4.78 -10.58 -9.41
CA HIS A 65 5.72 -9.60 -9.94
C HIS A 65 5.50 -8.30 -9.18
N PRO A 66 6.47 -7.70 -8.46
CA PRO A 66 6.21 -6.51 -7.66
C PRO A 66 6.01 -5.26 -8.54
N SER A 67 4.91 -5.19 -9.28
CA SER A 67 4.37 -3.97 -9.89
C SER A 67 3.40 -3.34 -8.88
N LEU A 68 3.64 -2.07 -8.58
CA LEU A 68 2.88 -1.30 -7.57
C LEU A 68 2.03 -0.25 -8.28
N THR A 69 0.70 -0.28 -8.05
CA THR A 69 -0.22 0.76 -8.52
C THR A 69 -0.91 1.44 -7.34
N ILE A 70 -0.96 2.77 -7.34
CA ILE A 70 -1.68 3.55 -6.31
C ILE A 70 -2.96 4.11 -6.92
N GLN A 71 -4.10 3.80 -6.30
CA GLN A 71 -5.39 4.35 -6.68
C GLN A 71 -5.91 5.31 -5.59
N LYS A 72 -6.45 6.44 -6.01
CA LYS A 72 -7.16 7.37 -5.13
C LYS A 72 -8.61 6.88 -5.00
N LEU A 73 -9.17 6.93 -3.80
CA LEU A 73 -10.60 6.71 -3.58
C LEU A 73 -11.32 8.06 -3.81
N ASP A 74 -12.41 8.02 -4.59
CA ASP A 74 -13.23 9.18 -4.92
C ASP A 74 -13.91 9.79 -3.68
#